data_AF-A0A3C0GIP0-F1
#
_entry.id   AF-A0A3C0GIP0-F1
#
_cell.length_a   1.000
_cell.length_b   1.000
_cell.length_c   1.000
_cell.angle_alpha   90.00
_cell.angle_beta   90.00
_cell.angle_gamma   90.00
#
_symmetry.space_group_name_H-M   'P 1'
#
loop_
_entity.id
_entity.type
_entity.pdbx_description
1 polymer ?
#
loop_
_entity_poly.entity_id
_entity_poly.type
_entity_poly.pdbx_seq_one_letter_code
_entity_poly.pdbx_strand_id
1 'polypeptide(L)' 'MEKNNKRYKPGDLCFFKSAVNEEILSGSGPALVLEEGIGYANAPGYSHSPDYVYTIYWQSSIEEKVSADWLILLSEL' A
#
# COMPACT_ATOMS: atom_id res chain seq x y z
N MET A 1 14.32 -2.20 -8.86
CA MET A 1 13.61 -2.82 -7.72
C MET A 1 12.68 -3.87 -8.28
N GLU A 2 12.69 -5.06 -7.68
CA GLU A 2 11.73 -6.11 -8.02
C GLU A 2 10.36 -5.72 -7.44
N LYS A 3 9.29 -5.85 -8.22
CA LYS A 3 7.94 -5.52 -7.75
C LYS A 3 7.44 -6.58 -6.77
N ASN A 4 6.88 -6.14 -5.67
CA ASN A 4 6.14 -6.97 -4.74
C ASN A 4 4.86 -7.48 -5.42
N ASN A 5 4.84 -8.77 -5.79
CA ASN A 5 3.70 -9.41 -6.44
C ASN A 5 2.62 -9.87 -5.45
N LYS A 6 2.72 -9.48 -4.18
CA LYS A 6 1.78 -9.87 -3.15
C LYS A 6 0.39 -9.30 -3.38
N ARG A 7 -0.61 -10.13 -3.08
CA ARG A 7 -2.02 -9.78 -3.12
C ARG A 7 -2.55 -9.50 -1.72
N TYR A 8 -3.23 -8.36 -1.57
CA TYR A 8 -3.93 -7.95 -0.36
C TYR A 8 -5.42 -7.99 -0.66
N LYS A 9 -6.24 -8.32 0.34
CA LYS A 9 -7.68 -8.42 0.18
C LYS A 9 -8.39 -7.30 0.92
N PRO A 10 -9.57 -6.87 0.45
CA PRO A 10 -10.47 -6.05 1.25
C PRO A 10 -10.65 -6.62 2.66
N GLY A 11 -10.44 -5.79 3.68
CA GLY A 11 -10.46 -6.19 5.08
C GLY A 11 -9.09 -6.47 5.70
N ASP A 12 -8.02 -6.62 4.90
CA ASP A 12 -6.67 -6.80 5.43
C ASP A 12 -6.21 -5.53 6.16
N LEU A 13 -5.60 -5.73 7.33
CA LEU A 13 -4.89 -4.67 8.05
C LEU A 13 -3.41 -4.71 7.66
N CYS A 14 -2.88 -3.56 7.25
CA CYS A 14 -1.50 -3.41 6.81
C CYS A 14 -0.84 -2.17 7.43
N PHE A 15 0.48 -2.08 7.29
CA PHE A 15 1.25 -0.87 7.56
C PHE A 15 1.94 -0.39 6.30
N PHE A 16 2.29 0.89 6.30
CA PHE A 16 3.16 1.42 5.26
C PHE A 16 4.60 1.02 5.54
N LYS A 17 5.26 0.48 4.52
CA LYS A 17 6.70 0.30 4.49
C LYS A 17 7.32 1.13 3.37
N SER A 18 8.58 1.49 3.55
CA SER A 18 9.39 2.05 2.49
C SER A 18 9.56 1.00 1.39
N ALA A 19 9.25 1.37 0.14
CA ALA A 19 9.51 0.48 -0.98
C ALA A 19 11.02 0.16 -1.08
N VAL A 20 11.92 1.09 -0.68
CA VAL A 20 13.37 1.01 -0.92
C VAL A 20 14.10 0.08 0.04
N ASN A 21 13.81 0.18 1.35
CA ASN A 21 14.52 -0.56 2.40
C ASN A 21 13.59 -1.42 3.27
N GLU A 22 12.30 -1.49 2.93
CA GLU A 22 11.28 -2.31 3.59
C GLU A 22 10.98 -1.97 5.06
N GLU A 23 11.57 -0.90 5.59
CA GLU A 23 11.29 -0.44 6.95
C GLU A 23 9.89 0.16 7.06
N ILE A 24 9.21 -0.09 8.18
CA ILE A 24 7.92 0.50 8.49
C ILE A 24 8.09 2.02 8.61
N LEU A 25 7.25 2.78 7.90
CA LEU A 25 7.29 4.24 7.94
C LEU A 25 6.77 4.71 9.30
N SER A 26 7.67 5.26 10.13
CA SER A 26 7.33 5.76 11.46
C SER A 26 6.28 6.88 11.37
N GLY A 27 5.27 6.82 12.26
CA GLY A 27 4.14 7.76 12.25
C GLY A 27 2.99 7.37 11.30
N SER A 28 3.16 6.34 10.47
CA SER A 28 2.01 5.68 9.82
C SER A 28 1.29 4.79 10.83
N GLY A 29 -0.01 5.02 11.01
CA GLY A 29 -0.88 4.08 11.71
C GLY A 29 -1.22 2.87 10.84
N PRO A 30 -1.91 1.86 11.38
CA PRO A 30 -2.43 0.77 10.55
C PRO A 30 -3.39 1.32 9.50
N ALA A 31 -3.35 0.71 8.32
CA ALA A 31 -4.23 0.97 7.20
C ALA A 31 -5.14 -0.25 6.97
N LEU A 32 -6.38 0.00 6.55
CA LEU A 32 -7.34 -1.02 6.15
C LEU A 32 -7.44 -1.05 4.62
N VAL A 33 -7.26 -2.21 4.02
CA VAL A 33 -7.52 -2.38 2.58
C VAL A 33 -9.03 -2.37 2.34
N LEU A 34 -9.48 -1.46 1.49
CA LEU A 34 -10.90 -1.34 1.10
C LEU A 34 -11.17 -2.09 -0.21
N GLU A 35 -10.30 -1.89 -1.21
CA GLU A 35 -10.50 -2.37 -2.57
C GLU A 35 -9.15 -2.65 -3.25
N GLU A 36 -9.17 -3.53 -4.25
CA GLU A 36 -8.04 -3.79 -5.15
C GLU A 36 -8.46 -3.55 -6.61
N GLY A 37 -7.54 -3.10 -7.46
CA GLY A 37 -7.86 -2.80 -8.84
C GLY A 37 -6.67 -2.38 -9.70
N ILE A 38 -6.97 -1.89 -10.90
CA ILE A 38 -5.97 -1.31 -11.81
C ILE A 38 -6.11 0.21 -11.76
N GLY A 39 -5.00 0.91 -11.56
CA GLY A 39 -5.01 2.37 -11.46
C GLY A 39 -3.61 2.96 -11.32
N TYR A 40 -3.57 4.20 -10.85
CA TYR A 40 -2.34 4.93 -10.60
C TYR A 40 -2.16 5.08 -9.10
N ALA A 41 -1.01 4.63 -8.58
CA ALA A 41 -0.66 4.84 -7.18
C ALA A 41 -0.34 6.31 -6.94
N ASN A 42 -0.74 6.85 -5.79
CA ASN A 42 -0.49 8.24 -5.40
C ASN A 42 0.95 8.49 -4.91
N ALA A 43 1.86 7.53 -5.07
CA ALA A 43 3.22 7.62 -4.57
C ALA A 43 4.14 8.48 -5.47
N PRO A 44 5.00 9.33 -4.90
CA PRO A 44 5.97 10.12 -5.66
C PRO A 44 6.93 9.20 -6.44
N GLY A 45 7.03 9.41 -7.75
CA GLY A 45 7.92 8.65 -8.64
C GLY A 45 7.29 7.48 -9.38
N TYR A 46 5.97 7.26 -9.29
CA TYR A 46 5.31 6.21 -10.06
C TYR A 46 4.98 6.60 -11.52
N SER A 47 4.94 5.55 -12.34
CA SER A 47 4.80 5.53 -13.80
C SER A 47 3.51 6.17 -14.30
N HIS A 48 3.57 6.81 -15.48
CA HIS A 48 2.39 7.21 -16.28
C HIS A 48 1.60 6.01 -16.84
N SER A 49 1.91 4.78 -16.42
CA SER A 49 1.21 3.55 -16.81
C SER A 49 0.38 3.01 -15.65
N PRO A 50 -0.87 2.57 -15.90
CA PRO A 50 -1.68 1.96 -14.86
C PRO A 50 -1.05 0.64 -14.39
N ASP A 51 -1.18 0.36 -13.10
CA ASP A 51 -0.66 -0.82 -12.42
C ASP A 51 -1.69 -1.38 -11.44
N TYR A 52 -1.39 -2.53 -10.84
CA TYR A 52 -2.21 -3.06 -9.76
C TYR A 52 -2.03 -2.24 -8.48
N VAL A 53 -3.13 -1.74 -7.93
CA VAL A 53 -3.15 -0.84 -6.76
C VAL A 53 -4.24 -1.24 -5.77
N TYR A 54 -4.06 -0.80 -4.53
CA TYR A 54 -5.00 -1.00 -3.43
C TYR A 54 -5.50 0.35 -2.94
N THR A 55 -6.83 0.49 -2.83
CA THR A 55 -7.42 1.59 -2.08
C THR A 55 -7.39 1.22 -0.61
N ILE A 56 -6.73 2.05 0.19
CA ILE A 56 -6.59 1.85 1.62
C ILE A 56 -7.19 3.03 2.39
N TYR A 57 -7.70 2.74 3.58
CA TYR A 57 -8.13 3.73 4.55
C TYR A 57 -7.12 3.80 5.68
N TRP A 58 -6.53 4.97 5.88
CA TRP A 58 -5.52 5.20 6.92
C TRP A 58 -5.69 6.59 7.53
N GLN A 59 -5.06 6.83 8.68
CA GLN A 59 -5.12 8.09 9.44
C GLN A 59 -6.52 8.75 9.45
N SER A 60 -7.45 8.19 10.23
CA SER A 60 -8.76 8.79 10.59
C SER A 60 -9.40 9.68 9.51
N SER A 61 -9.56 9.17 8.28
CA SER A 61 -10.35 9.71 7.13
C SER A 61 -9.58 9.89 5.82
N ILE A 62 -8.39 9.30 5.65
CA ILE A 62 -7.66 9.38 4.37
C ILE A 62 -7.85 8.08 3.58
N GLU A 63 -8.40 8.19 2.38
CA GLU A 63 -8.39 7.13 1.38
C GLU A 63 -7.25 7.37 0.38
N GLU A 64 -6.46 6.33 0.11
CA GLU A 64 -5.31 6.44 -0.78
C GLU A 64 -5.15 5.21 -1.66
N LYS A 65 -4.71 5.40 -2.90
CA LYS A 65 -4.34 4.32 -3.82
C LYS A 65 -2.84 4.09 -3.77
N VAL A 66 -2.42 2.89 -3.43
CA VAL A 66 -1.00 2.53 -3.24
C VAL A 66 -0.63 1.23 -3.95
N SER A 67 0.65 1.06 -4.31
CA SER A 67 1.19 -0.22 -4.79
C SER A 67 1.40 -1.20 -3.62
N ALA A 68 1.35 -2.50 -3.90
CA ALA A 68 1.78 -3.55 -2.98
C ALA A 68 3.20 -3.33 -2.41
N ASP A 69 4.07 -2.64 -3.16
CA ASP A 69 5.46 -2.37 -2.75
C ASP A 69 5.55 -1.59 -1.43
N TRP A 70 4.52 -0.81 -1.10
CA TRP A 70 4.46 0.08 0.06
C TRP A 70 3.72 -0.53 1.25
N LEU A 71 3.21 -1.76 1.11
CA LEU A 71 2.38 -2.38 2.13
C LEU A 71 3.09 -3.58 2.76
N ILE A 72 2.84 -3.79 4.05
CA ILE A 72 3.15 -5.03 4.76
C ILE A 72 1.94 -5.44 5.59
N LEU A 73 1.59 -6.73 5.61
CA LEU A 73 0.44 -7.19 6.40
C LEU A 73 0.78 -7.09 7.89
N LEU A 74 -0.22 -6.72 8.70
CA LEU A 74 -0.07 -6.71 10.17
C LEU A 74 0.35 -8.08 10.71
N SER A 75 -0.08 -9.18 10.07
CA SER A 75 0.27 -10.55 10.46
C SER A 75 1.74 -10.94 10.19
N GLU A 76 2.51 -10.05 9.56
CA GLU A 76 3.90 -10.30 9.16
C GLU A 76 4.92 -9.44 9.90
N LEU A 77 4.42 -8.61 10.82
CA LEU A 77 5.22 -7.88 11.78
C LEU A 77 5.59 -8.78 12.95
#